data_AF-A0A8M1RF45-F1
#
_entry.id   AF-A0A8M1RF45-F1
#
_cell.length_a   1.000
_cell.length_b   1.000
_cell.length_c   1.000
_cell.angle_alpha   90.00
_cell.angle_beta   90.00
_cell.angle_gamma   90.00
#
_symmetry.space_group_name_H-M   'P 1'
#
loop_
_entity.id
_entity.type
_entity.pdbx_description
1 polymer ?
#
loop_
_entity_poly.entity_id
_entity_poly.type
_entity_poly.pdbx_seq_one_letter_code
_entity_poly.pdbx_strand_id
1 'polypeptide(L)'
;MESAPENKRSPIANYEYKVEQRAMKHREISHRNNTTTCRSPTRDLDTRQMKNELHLKRQSEFFKRRPVDHGTCSLLSPVPRRRYPRETLHATQHMTHTLTSIRRPLITSQNVKLQRDGITLAKQVSTSFKNEENELRSDVWEIPGLSSVQLRGKVKKERVLLKDITQLSNFQKTLQTASIQTESGFVTVKEADVNQLTDYLEEALQREEALKKKLSNLQKSAATLLHSTELLWKTRCDEDVLKSKIKALEAQLQVCIKKIPQDGVKRIVLKMEKQREEYEKKALKAIHRAENEKAEAQSRSEYLQGALQTSQSESQHWQRLCEELRESSSQMKKRQDESTDQMLQLQGHLERSVGQEEMLRKQSESLEQERVELHSCISELQEENLTLREYLQELTGNNHEGWNSSTETHEEVSVLDQLLRTDNSPARHLRDAEHRLRAKEKECMELQADLEALEQECYGYQSRLTQCREEMNSMATRQKKRRSGCCRSWLCMCVLLLILMAMVLAVLWFYHPPIREQLRHLYSELEERLEDYLILTASTRNRFCFRPV
;
A
#
# COMPACT_ATOMS: atom_id res chain seq x y z
N MET A 1 4.16 12.26 -83.40
CA MET A 1 3.33 12.31 -82.18
C MET A 1 3.95 11.38 -81.16
N GLU A 2 5.00 11.84 -80.50
CA GLU A 2 5.77 11.02 -79.57
C GLU A 2 5.39 11.45 -78.16
N SER A 3 4.54 10.64 -77.54
CA SER A 3 3.99 10.87 -76.20
C SER A 3 5.11 10.84 -75.17
N ALA A 4 5.28 11.95 -74.45
CA ALA A 4 6.19 12.06 -73.32
C ALA A 4 5.87 10.96 -72.27
N PRO A 5 6.88 10.25 -71.74
CA PRO A 5 6.66 9.15 -70.81
C PRO A 5 6.13 9.72 -69.50
N GLU A 6 4.90 9.35 -69.15
CA GLU A 6 4.39 9.46 -67.79
C GLU A 6 5.36 8.74 -66.86
N ASN A 7 6.21 9.51 -66.18
CA ASN A 7 7.09 9.04 -65.11
C ASN A 7 6.22 8.59 -63.93
N LYS A 8 5.61 7.42 -64.05
CA LYS A 8 5.06 6.63 -62.95
C LYS A 8 6.25 6.19 -62.11
N ARG A 9 6.75 7.10 -61.26
CA ARG A 9 7.77 6.78 -60.24
C ARG A 9 7.28 5.56 -59.49
N SER A 10 8.00 4.45 -59.68
CA SER A 10 7.65 3.17 -59.09
C SER A 10 7.49 3.33 -57.56
N PRO A 11 6.46 2.70 -56.95
CA PRO A 11 6.23 2.82 -55.51
C PRO A 11 7.44 2.37 -54.67
N ILE A 12 8.30 1.51 -55.23
CA ILE A 12 9.54 1.04 -54.60
C ILE A 12 10.56 2.19 -54.47
N ALA A 13 10.82 2.94 -55.55
CA ALA A 13 11.70 4.11 -55.49
C ALA A 13 11.16 5.19 -54.52
N ASN A 14 9.83 5.28 -54.39
CA ASN A 14 9.19 6.16 -53.42
C ASN A 14 9.38 5.69 -51.96
N TYR A 15 9.36 4.37 -51.72
CA TYR A 15 9.61 3.82 -50.38
C TYR A 15 11.07 4.01 -49.96
N GLU A 16 12.04 3.65 -50.80
CA GLU A 16 13.47 3.82 -50.50
C GLU A 16 13.80 5.30 -50.24
N TYR A 17 13.31 6.21 -51.11
CA TYR A 17 13.46 7.64 -50.89
C TYR A 17 12.85 8.11 -49.56
N LYS A 18 11.68 7.58 -49.16
CA LYS A 18 11.06 7.88 -47.85
C LYS A 18 11.84 7.30 -46.67
N VAL A 19 12.50 6.15 -46.85
CA VAL A 19 13.37 5.56 -45.82
C VAL A 19 14.63 6.41 -45.67
N GLU A 20 15.23 6.83 -46.79
CA GLU A 20 16.42 7.65 -46.80
C GLU A 20 16.16 9.06 -46.24
N GLN A 21 15.04 9.68 -46.59
CA GLN A 21 14.58 10.93 -45.99
C GLN A 21 14.33 10.79 -44.48
N ARG A 22 13.75 9.67 -44.03
CA ARG A 22 13.60 9.39 -42.59
C ARG A 22 14.97 9.22 -41.92
N ALA A 23 15.91 8.54 -42.57
CA ALA A 23 17.25 8.34 -42.05
C ALA A 23 18.03 9.67 -41.95
N MET A 24 17.94 10.54 -42.96
CA MET A 24 18.52 11.89 -42.93
C MET A 24 17.92 12.72 -41.79
N LYS A 25 16.58 12.74 -41.67
CA LYS A 25 15.90 13.43 -40.57
C LYS A 25 16.31 12.90 -39.19
N HIS A 26 16.47 11.57 -39.05
CA HIS A 26 16.98 10.97 -37.81
C HIS A 26 18.43 11.35 -37.52
N ARG A 27 19.31 11.45 -38.54
CA ARG A 27 20.68 11.95 -38.37
C ARG A 27 20.70 13.41 -37.94
N GLU A 28 19.92 14.28 -38.58
CA GLU A 28 19.80 15.69 -38.16
C GLU A 28 19.31 15.82 -36.72
N ILE A 29 18.31 15.02 -36.31
CA ILE A 29 17.83 15.00 -34.93
C ILE A 29 18.92 14.50 -33.97
N SER A 30 19.73 13.52 -34.39
CA SER A 30 20.82 12.99 -33.56
C SER A 30 21.94 13.99 -33.30
N HIS A 31 22.19 14.91 -34.25
CA HIS A 31 23.19 15.97 -34.11
C HIS A 31 22.70 17.17 -33.30
N ARG A 32 21.38 17.31 -33.10
CA ARG A 32 20.87 18.30 -32.17
C ARG A 32 21.23 17.87 -30.76
N ASN A 33 22.02 18.69 -30.08
CA ASN A 33 22.25 18.52 -28.65
C ASN A 33 20.90 18.68 -27.96
N ASN A 34 20.24 17.55 -27.67
CA ASN A 34 18.86 17.53 -27.20
C ASN A 34 18.87 17.88 -25.72
N THR A 35 18.97 19.19 -25.44
CA THR A 35 18.91 19.75 -24.09
C THR A 35 17.47 19.65 -23.58
N THR A 36 17.05 18.43 -23.27
CA THR A 36 15.80 18.21 -22.52
C THR A 36 16.09 18.43 -21.05
N THR A 37 15.28 19.24 -20.39
CA THR A 37 15.32 19.45 -18.92
C THR A 37 15.06 18.16 -18.13
N CYS A 38 14.65 17.07 -18.79
CA CYS A 38 14.23 15.83 -18.14
C CYS A 38 15.31 14.74 -18.09
N ARG A 39 16.44 14.89 -18.80
CA ARG A 39 17.53 13.91 -18.79
C ARG A 39 18.54 14.26 -17.69
N SER A 40 18.92 13.25 -16.91
CA SER A 40 20.00 13.37 -15.94
C SER A 40 21.32 13.67 -16.66
N PRO A 41 22.12 14.65 -16.19
CA PRO A 41 23.41 14.96 -16.82
C PRO A 41 24.37 13.75 -16.82
N THR A 42 25.28 13.76 -17.79
CA THR A 42 26.35 12.77 -17.96
C THR A 42 27.31 12.78 -16.76
N ARG A 43 28.00 11.65 -16.55
CA ARG A 43 28.77 11.21 -15.36
C ARG A 43 29.79 12.18 -14.74
N ASP A 44 30.11 13.31 -15.38
CA ASP A 44 31.32 14.07 -15.06
C ASP A 44 31.10 15.24 -14.07
N LEU A 45 29.86 15.45 -13.62
CA LEU A 45 29.56 16.38 -12.53
C LEU A 45 28.91 15.63 -11.37
N ASP A 46 29.01 16.17 -10.15
CA ASP A 46 28.33 15.61 -8.98
C ASP A 46 26.80 15.76 -9.12
N THR A 47 26.21 14.85 -9.88
CA THR A 47 24.82 14.92 -10.38
C THR A 47 23.78 14.63 -9.31
N ARG A 48 24.18 14.39 -8.06
CA ARG A 48 23.28 13.91 -7.00
C ARG A 48 22.16 14.91 -6.70
N GLN A 49 22.51 16.19 -6.52
CA GLN A 49 21.52 17.25 -6.26
C GLN A 49 20.54 17.38 -7.44
N MET A 50 21.06 17.44 -8.66
CA MET A 50 20.22 17.59 -9.86
C MET A 50 19.32 16.36 -10.11
N LYS A 51 19.80 15.14 -9.80
CA LYS A 51 18.98 13.91 -9.86
C LYS A 51 17.84 13.94 -8.84
N ASN A 52 18.09 14.41 -7.62
CA ASN A 52 17.08 14.55 -6.60
C ASN A 52 16.00 15.57 -7.01
N GLU A 53 16.42 16.72 -7.54
CA GLU A 53 15.49 17.75 -8.03
C GLU A 53 14.63 17.23 -9.19
N LEU A 54 15.22 16.50 -10.14
CA LEU A 54 14.48 15.86 -11.24
C LEU A 54 13.52 14.78 -10.75
N HIS A 55 13.91 14.04 -9.70
CA HIS A 55 13.04 13.05 -9.10
C HIS A 55 11.81 13.71 -8.46
N LEU A 56 11.99 14.79 -7.71
CA LEU A 56 10.91 15.58 -7.11
C LEU A 56 9.97 16.15 -8.18
N LYS A 57 10.51 16.70 -9.27
CA LYS A 57 9.72 17.19 -10.42
C LYS A 57 8.89 16.09 -11.09
N ARG A 58 9.46 14.90 -11.27
CA ARG A 58 8.70 13.74 -11.79
C ARG A 58 7.61 13.29 -10.83
N GLN A 59 7.89 13.34 -9.53
CA GLN A 59 6.94 12.93 -8.50
C GLN A 59 5.78 13.93 -8.39
N SER A 60 6.04 15.24 -8.49
CA SER A 60 4.99 16.26 -8.50
C SER A 60 4.12 16.19 -9.76
N GLU A 61 4.71 15.97 -10.94
CA GLU A 61 3.96 15.68 -12.16
C GLU A 61 3.12 14.40 -12.06
N PHE A 62 3.65 13.37 -11.41
CA PHE A 62 2.91 12.13 -11.16
C PHE A 62 1.68 12.38 -10.29
N PHE A 63 1.81 13.14 -9.19
CA PHE A 63 0.70 13.50 -8.32
C PHE A 63 -0.32 14.44 -8.99
N LYS A 64 0.11 15.36 -9.86
CA LYS A 64 -0.81 16.22 -10.63
C LYS A 64 -1.67 15.42 -11.62
N ARG A 65 -1.09 14.40 -12.27
CA ARG A 65 -1.79 13.55 -13.24
C ARG A 65 -2.70 12.53 -12.59
N ARG A 66 -2.44 12.21 -11.33
CA ARG A 66 -3.18 11.26 -10.51
C ARG A 66 -3.38 11.89 -9.13
N PRO A 67 -4.31 12.84 -9.00
CA PRO A 67 -4.72 13.26 -7.67
C PRO A 67 -5.16 12.00 -6.94
N VAL A 68 -4.40 11.63 -5.92
CA VAL A 68 -4.82 10.59 -4.99
C VAL A 68 -5.85 11.28 -4.12
N ASP A 69 -7.13 11.09 -4.45
CA ASP A 69 -8.20 11.50 -3.57
C ASP A 69 -7.99 10.76 -2.25
N HIS A 70 -7.47 11.47 -1.25
CA HIS A 70 -7.29 10.94 0.10
C HIS A 70 -8.64 10.60 0.78
N GLY A 71 -9.77 10.70 0.06
CA GLY A 71 -11.10 10.31 0.52
C GLY A 71 -11.46 8.83 0.36
N THR A 72 -10.76 8.03 -0.45
CA THR A 72 -11.23 6.65 -0.78
C THR A 72 -10.25 5.51 -0.52
N CYS A 73 -9.13 5.79 0.17
CA CYS A 73 -8.15 4.75 0.53
C CYS A 73 -8.71 3.63 1.43
N SER A 74 -9.94 3.76 1.94
CA SER A 74 -10.60 2.75 2.76
C SER A 74 -11.33 1.64 1.99
N LEU A 75 -11.49 1.73 0.66
CA LEU A 75 -12.27 0.73 -0.11
C LEU A 75 -11.44 -0.22 -0.99
N LEU A 76 -10.13 0.00 -1.14
CA LEU A 76 -9.27 -0.96 -1.83
C LEU A 76 -8.74 -2.00 -0.85
N SER A 77 -9.60 -2.93 -0.46
CA SER A 77 -9.15 -4.20 0.14
C SER A 77 -8.27 -4.91 -0.89
N PRO A 78 -6.97 -5.15 -0.61
CA PRO A 78 -6.13 -5.90 -1.53
C PRO A 78 -6.66 -7.33 -1.56
N VAL A 79 -7.36 -7.68 -2.64
CA VAL A 79 -7.69 -9.08 -2.93
C VAL A 79 -6.37 -9.86 -2.86
N PRO A 80 -6.27 -10.90 -2.01
CA PRO A 80 -5.05 -11.67 -1.86
C PRO A 80 -4.67 -12.20 -3.25
N ARG A 81 -3.48 -11.85 -3.74
CA ARG A 81 -2.89 -12.54 -4.88
C ARG A 81 -2.94 -14.03 -4.56
N ARG A 82 -3.84 -14.76 -5.23
CA ARG A 82 -3.86 -16.22 -5.17
C ARG A 82 -2.47 -16.69 -5.55
N ARG A 83 -1.69 -17.09 -4.55
CA ARG A 83 -0.46 -17.83 -4.76
C ARG A 83 -0.91 -19.14 -5.38
N TYR A 84 -0.74 -19.29 -6.69
CA TYR A 84 -0.83 -20.59 -7.32
C TYR A 84 0.11 -21.52 -6.54
N PRO A 85 -0.38 -22.69 -6.07
CA PRO A 85 0.47 -23.72 -5.53
C PRO A 85 1.53 -23.98 -6.59
N ARG A 86 2.79 -23.77 -6.25
CA ARG A 86 3.89 -24.22 -7.07
C ARG A 86 3.79 -25.74 -7.02
N GLU A 87 3.18 -26.36 -8.02
CA GLU A 87 3.19 -27.80 -8.18
C GLU A 87 4.65 -28.22 -8.12
N THR A 88 4.99 -28.87 -7.01
CA THR A 88 6.27 -29.51 -6.78
C THR A 88 6.31 -30.72 -7.69
N LEU A 89 6.44 -30.48 -9.00
CA LEU A 89 6.88 -31.50 -9.92
C LEU A 89 8.26 -31.91 -9.41
N HIS A 90 8.29 -33.08 -8.80
CA HIS A 90 9.49 -33.84 -8.48
C HIS A 90 10.24 -34.10 -9.79
N ALA A 91 10.90 -33.06 -10.31
CA ALA A 91 11.93 -33.21 -11.30
C ALA A 91 13.10 -33.82 -10.55
N THR A 92 13.20 -35.15 -10.64
CA THR A 92 14.35 -35.95 -10.26
C THR A 92 15.60 -35.15 -10.57
N GLN A 93 16.27 -34.69 -9.51
CA GLN A 93 17.49 -33.90 -9.62
C GLN A 93 18.55 -34.84 -10.21
N HIS A 94 18.66 -34.87 -11.53
CA HIS A 94 19.90 -35.25 -12.17
C HIS A 94 20.91 -34.18 -11.78
N MET A 95 21.56 -34.47 -10.66
CA MET A 95 22.67 -33.73 -10.08
C MET A 95 23.84 -33.83 -11.05
N THR A 96 23.81 -33.01 -12.11
CA THR A 96 24.98 -32.75 -12.93
C THR A 96 25.92 -31.91 -12.08
N HIS A 97 26.73 -32.59 -11.29
CA HIS A 97 27.92 -32.03 -10.67
C HIS A 97 28.83 -31.49 -11.79
N THR A 98 28.66 -30.22 -12.15
CA THR A 98 29.69 -29.45 -12.82
C THR A 98 30.79 -29.17 -11.80
N LEU A 99 31.63 -30.19 -11.56
CA LEU A 99 32.90 -30.06 -10.85
C LEU A 99 33.88 -29.28 -11.74
N THR A 100 33.68 -27.96 -11.83
CA THR A 100 34.69 -27.02 -12.34
C THR A 100 35.73 -26.76 -11.26
N SER A 101 36.46 -27.80 -10.86
CA SER A 101 37.80 -27.62 -10.31
C SER A 101 38.66 -28.81 -10.71
N ILE A 102 39.24 -28.73 -11.90
CA ILE A 102 40.35 -29.60 -12.28
C ILE A 102 41.55 -29.15 -11.45
N ARG A 103 41.62 -29.60 -10.19
CA ARG A 103 42.88 -29.66 -9.45
C ARG A 103 43.69 -30.76 -10.11
N ARG A 104 44.65 -30.39 -10.96
CA ARG A 104 45.70 -31.33 -11.40
C ARG A 104 46.61 -31.60 -10.19
N PRO A 105 46.73 -32.83 -9.69
CA PRO A 105 47.75 -33.17 -8.71
C PRO A 105 49.11 -33.14 -9.42
N LEU A 106 50.05 -32.31 -8.94
CA LEU A 106 51.46 -32.47 -9.27
C LEU A 106 51.91 -33.82 -8.71
N ILE A 107 52.09 -34.81 -9.59
CA ILE A 107 52.81 -36.04 -9.22
C ILE A 107 54.27 -35.64 -9.04
N THR A 108 54.70 -35.64 -7.79
CA THR A 108 56.07 -35.48 -7.35
C THR A 108 56.93 -36.59 -7.94
N SER A 109 58.01 -36.19 -8.59
CA SER A 109 59.04 -37.03 -9.18
C SER A 109 59.70 -37.92 -8.12
N GLN A 110 59.30 -39.19 -8.04
CA GLN A 110 60.10 -40.22 -7.40
C GLN A 110 60.73 -41.12 -8.46
N ASN A 111 62.06 -41.19 -8.40
CA ASN A 111 62.95 -42.04 -9.19
C ASN A 111 62.44 -43.48 -9.30
N VAL A 112 61.94 -43.88 -10.47
CA VAL A 112 61.78 -45.30 -10.80
C VAL A 112 62.66 -45.59 -12.02
N LYS A 113 63.67 -46.43 -11.76
CA LYS A 113 64.65 -46.96 -12.71
C LYS A 113 63.97 -47.47 -13.98
N LEU A 114 64.50 -47.02 -15.12
CA LEU A 114 64.25 -47.60 -16.43
C LEU A 114 64.69 -49.07 -16.41
N GLN A 115 63.75 -50.00 -16.48
CA GLN A 115 64.02 -51.36 -16.94
C GLN A 115 63.55 -51.48 -18.39
N ARG A 116 64.52 -51.84 -19.22
CA ARG A 116 64.51 -51.76 -20.67
C ARG A 116 64.09 -53.12 -21.22
N ASP A 117 62.80 -53.35 -21.36
CA ASP A 117 62.31 -54.55 -22.05
C ASP A 117 61.84 -54.17 -23.45
N GLY A 118 62.64 -54.61 -24.43
CA GLY A 118 62.37 -54.43 -25.84
C GLY A 118 61.23 -55.34 -26.27
N ILE A 119 60.17 -54.75 -26.81
CA ILE A 119 59.20 -55.47 -27.62
C ILE A 119 59.27 -54.84 -29.01
N THR A 120 60.00 -55.54 -29.87
CA THR A 120 60.03 -55.35 -31.32
C THR A 120 58.94 -56.24 -31.91
N LEU A 121 57.86 -55.68 -32.46
CA LEU A 121 57.22 -56.31 -33.62
C LEU A 121 56.23 -55.38 -34.34
N ALA A 122 56.63 -55.03 -35.56
CA ALA A 122 55.87 -55.03 -36.81
C ALA A 122 54.41 -54.51 -36.84
N LYS A 123 54.26 -53.44 -37.62
CA LYS A 123 53.52 -53.46 -38.90
C LYS A 123 52.00 -53.70 -38.80
N GLN A 124 51.22 -52.64 -39.02
CA GLN A 124 50.43 -52.47 -40.24
C GLN A 124 49.67 -51.13 -40.20
N VAL A 125 50.11 -50.23 -41.06
CA VAL A 125 49.41 -49.01 -41.45
C VAL A 125 48.35 -49.43 -42.46
N SER A 126 47.07 -49.35 -42.09
CA SER A 126 45.96 -49.40 -43.04
C SER A 126 45.21 -48.07 -42.97
N THR A 127 45.67 -47.13 -43.79
CA THR A 127 44.97 -45.89 -44.12
C THR A 127 43.85 -46.22 -45.11
N SER A 128 42.61 -46.30 -44.64
CA SER A 128 41.43 -46.28 -45.50
C SER A 128 40.68 -44.97 -45.25
N PHE A 129 40.97 -43.99 -46.10
CA PHE A 129 40.22 -42.75 -46.21
C PHE A 129 38.92 -43.07 -46.97
N LYS A 130 37.79 -43.04 -46.27
CA LYS A 130 36.47 -42.92 -46.92
C LYS A 130 36.01 -41.48 -46.73
N ASN A 131 36.15 -40.70 -47.80
CA ASN A 131 35.51 -39.40 -47.96
C ASN A 131 34.03 -39.68 -48.25
N GLU A 132 33.15 -39.46 -47.27
CA GLU A 132 31.73 -39.25 -47.56
C GLU A 132 31.45 -37.75 -47.51
N GLU A 133 31.35 -37.18 -48.71
CA GLU A 133 30.81 -35.86 -48.97
C GLU A 133 29.30 -35.92 -48.71
N ASN A 134 28.85 -35.49 -47.52
CA ASN A 134 27.44 -35.23 -47.30
C ASN A 134 27.14 -33.76 -47.60
N GLU A 135 26.48 -33.57 -48.73
CA GLU A 135 26.00 -32.29 -49.25
C GLU A 135 25.12 -31.56 -48.24
N LEU A 136 25.52 -30.32 -47.97
CA LEU A 136 24.85 -29.36 -47.11
C LEU A 136 23.61 -28.79 -47.82
N ARG A 137 22.46 -29.46 -47.66
CA ARG A 137 21.17 -28.95 -48.14
C ARG A 137 20.71 -27.79 -47.25
N SER A 138 20.96 -26.57 -47.70
CA SER A 138 20.47 -25.33 -47.10
C SER A 138 18.95 -25.21 -47.30
N ASP A 139 18.16 -25.74 -46.36
CA ASP A 139 16.72 -25.50 -46.32
C ASP A 139 16.47 -24.02 -45.93
N VAL A 140 16.21 -23.22 -46.96
CA VAL A 140 15.71 -21.84 -46.85
C VAL A 140 14.30 -21.90 -46.27
N TRP A 141 14.16 -21.44 -45.03
CA TRP A 141 12.87 -21.31 -44.36
C TRP A 141 12.06 -20.20 -45.03
N GLU A 142 11.12 -20.59 -45.89
CA GLU A 142 10.14 -19.66 -46.44
C GLU A 142 9.23 -19.15 -45.32
N ILE A 143 9.27 -17.83 -45.08
CA ILE A 143 8.41 -17.13 -44.15
C ILE A 143 7.07 -16.89 -44.86
N PRO A 144 5.95 -17.46 -44.39
CA PRO A 144 4.66 -17.36 -45.06
C PRO A 144 4.18 -15.91 -45.18
N GLY A 145 3.83 -15.51 -46.40
CA GLY A 145 3.30 -14.20 -46.73
C GLY A 145 2.01 -13.91 -45.97
N LEU A 146 2.08 -12.98 -45.01
CA LEU A 146 0.89 -12.40 -44.41
C LEU A 146 0.30 -11.40 -45.42
N SER A 147 -0.79 -11.84 -46.01
CA SER A 147 -1.69 -11.15 -46.93
C SER A 147 -1.85 -9.66 -46.66
N SER A 148 -1.65 -8.88 -47.72
CA SER A 148 -1.95 -7.47 -47.84
C SER A 148 -3.43 -7.16 -47.56
N VAL A 149 -3.73 -6.58 -46.40
CA VAL A 149 -5.04 -5.97 -46.16
C VAL A 149 -5.05 -4.56 -46.79
N GLN A 150 -5.58 -4.49 -48.01
CA GLN A 150 -5.94 -3.25 -48.68
C GLN A 150 -7.21 -2.67 -48.05
N LEU A 151 -7.11 -1.54 -47.35
CA LEU A 151 -8.26 -0.71 -47.01
C LEU A 151 -8.01 0.76 -47.41
N ARG A 152 -8.27 0.97 -48.70
CA ARG A 152 -8.92 2.13 -49.33
C ARG A 152 -8.90 3.45 -48.54
N GLY A 153 -8.04 4.36 -48.99
CA GLY A 153 -8.09 5.78 -48.66
C GLY A 153 -9.44 6.40 -49.06
N LYS A 154 -10.07 7.10 -48.12
CA LYS A 154 -11.11 8.09 -48.41
C LYS A 154 -10.61 9.45 -47.98
N VAL A 155 -10.22 10.24 -48.97
CA VAL A 155 -10.09 11.69 -48.89
C VAL A 155 -11.47 12.25 -48.56
N LYS A 156 -11.66 12.82 -47.36
CA LYS A 156 -12.83 13.66 -47.06
C LYS A 156 -12.38 14.96 -46.41
N LYS A 157 -12.58 16.00 -47.20
CA LYS A 157 -12.46 17.43 -46.93
C LYS A 157 -13.05 17.81 -45.57
N GLU A 158 -12.22 18.46 -44.76
CA GLU A 158 -12.47 19.78 -44.16
C GLU A 158 -13.96 20.15 -43.99
N ARG A 159 -14.53 19.79 -42.83
CA ARG A 159 -15.61 20.54 -42.18
C ARG A 159 -15.29 20.62 -40.70
N VAL A 160 -14.45 21.61 -40.40
CA VAL A 160 -14.31 22.19 -39.07
C VAL A 160 -15.66 22.78 -38.69
N LEU A 161 -16.03 22.73 -37.40
CA LEU A 161 -17.17 23.42 -36.79
C LEU A 161 -18.56 22.73 -36.81
N LEU A 162 -18.69 21.51 -36.24
CA LEU A 162 -19.97 21.13 -35.57
C LEU A 162 -19.90 19.92 -34.60
N LYS A 163 -18.72 19.36 -34.29
CA LYS A 163 -18.63 18.12 -33.49
C LYS A 163 -18.49 18.32 -31.97
N ASP A 164 -18.27 19.54 -31.49
CA ASP A 164 -18.01 19.74 -30.06
C ASP A 164 -19.29 19.72 -29.22
N ILE A 165 -20.46 20.05 -29.79
CA ILE A 165 -21.72 20.08 -29.02
C ILE A 165 -22.25 18.65 -28.76
N THR A 166 -22.14 17.73 -29.73
CA THR A 166 -22.63 16.36 -29.54
C THR A 166 -21.73 15.53 -28.63
N GLN A 167 -20.43 15.81 -28.57
CA GLN A 167 -19.58 15.14 -27.58
C GLN A 167 -19.90 15.60 -26.17
N LEU A 168 -20.14 16.90 -25.96
CA LEU A 168 -20.46 17.43 -24.63
C LEU A 168 -21.76 16.84 -24.07
N SER A 169 -22.81 16.67 -24.89
CA SER A 169 -24.06 16.07 -24.41
C SER A 169 -23.91 14.59 -24.04
N ASN A 170 -23.04 13.85 -24.73
CA ASN A 170 -22.72 12.47 -24.35
C ASN A 170 -21.91 12.43 -23.05
N PHE A 171 -20.90 13.29 -22.88
CA PHE A 171 -20.15 13.40 -21.62
C PHE A 171 -21.07 13.76 -20.44
N GLN A 172 -22.05 14.64 -20.65
CA GLN A 172 -23.02 14.99 -19.60
C GLN A 172 -23.92 13.80 -19.22
N LYS A 173 -24.34 12.96 -20.19
CA LYS A 173 -25.11 11.73 -19.89
C LYS A 173 -24.25 10.67 -19.19
N THR A 174 -22.97 10.53 -19.54
CA THR A 174 -22.06 9.64 -18.80
C THR A 174 -21.75 10.18 -17.40
N LEU A 175 -21.62 11.50 -17.22
CA LEU A 175 -21.47 12.09 -15.89
C LEU A 175 -22.71 11.90 -15.03
N GLN A 176 -23.92 12.10 -15.59
CA GLN A 176 -25.16 11.94 -14.84
C GLN A 176 -25.37 10.50 -14.37
N THR A 177 -24.97 9.50 -15.17
CA THR A 177 -25.06 8.09 -14.71
C THR A 177 -23.99 7.73 -13.68
N ALA A 178 -22.84 8.39 -13.66
CA ALA A 178 -21.85 8.22 -12.59
C ALA A 178 -22.26 8.94 -11.29
N SER A 179 -22.94 10.09 -11.38
CA SER A 179 -23.30 10.90 -10.20
C SER A 179 -24.52 10.37 -9.43
N ILE A 180 -25.36 9.52 -10.01
CA ILE A 180 -26.54 8.97 -9.31
C ILE A 180 -26.16 7.82 -8.35
N GLN A 181 -24.93 7.31 -8.41
CA GLN A 181 -24.49 6.17 -7.58
C GLN A 181 -24.00 6.55 -6.18
N THR A 182 -24.12 7.81 -5.75
CA THR A 182 -23.56 8.29 -4.46
C THR A 182 -24.49 8.11 -3.26
N GLU A 183 -25.69 7.55 -3.43
CA GLU A 183 -26.54 7.21 -2.28
C GLU A 183 -25.97 5.96 -1.60
N SER A 184 -25.58 6.11 -0.34
CA SER A 184 -24.99 5.09 0.51
C SER A 184 -25.89 3.84 0.58
N GLY A 185 -25.52 2.78 -0.14
CA GLY A 185 -26.20 1.48 -0.06
C GLY A 185 -26.60 0.87 -1.40
N PHE A 186 -26.63 1.64 -2.49
CA PHE A 186 -27.02 1.15 -3.82
C PHE A 186 -25.97 1.47 -4.90
N VAL A 187 -24.71 1.09 -4.68
CA VAL A 187 -23.74 1.02 -5.80
C VAL A 187 -24.04 -0.26 -6.57
N THR A 188 -25.08 -0.24 -7.41
CA THR A 188 -25.33 -1.32 -8.35
C THR A 188 -24.32 -1.17 -9.48
N VAL A 189 -23.16 -1.83 -9.35
CA VAL A 189 -22.25 -2.04 -10.47
C VAL A 189 -23.06 -2.72 -11.57
N LYS A 190 -23.05 -2.17 -12.78
CA LYS A 190 -23.80 -2.79 -13.88
C LYS A 190 -23.18 -4.15 -14.14
N GLU A 191 -24.02 -5.17 -14.29
CA GLU A 191 -23.58 -6.52 -14.66
C GLU A 191 -22.72 -6.51 -15.93
N ALA A 192 -23.02 -5.61 -16.88
CA ALA A 192 -22.22 -5.38 -18.08
C ALA A 192 -20.77 -4.96 -17.78
N ASP A 193 -20.54 -4.12 -16.77
CA ASP A 193 -19.19 -3.66 -16.39
C ASP A 193 -18.41 -4.79 -15.70
N VAL A 194 -19.07 -5.64 -14.91
CA VAL A 194 -18.47 -6.83 -14.27
C VAL A 194 -18.10 -7.88 -15.32
N ASN A 195 -18.97 -8.12 -16.29
CA ASN A 195 -18.71 -9.04 -17.40
C ASN A 195 -17.54 -8.53 -18.25
N GLN A 196 -17.52 -7.23 -18.58
CA GLN A 196 -16.41 -6.61 -19.30
C GLN A 196 -15.07 -6.69 -18.53
N LEU A 197 -15.10 -6.50 -17.21
CA LEU A 197 -13.92 -6.70 -16.37
C LEU A 197 -13.44 -8.16 -16.38
N THR A 198 -14.38 -9.11 -16.38
CA THR A 198 -14.07 -10.54 -16.47
C THR A 198 -13.37 -10.87 -17.79
N ASP A 199 -13.89 -10.37 -18.91
CA ASP A 199 -13.25 -10.50 -20.23
C ASP A 199 -11.83 -9.92 -20.26
N TYR A 200 -11.61 -8.75 -19.65
CA TYR A 200 -10.28 -8.14 -19.56
C TYR A 200 -9.32 -8.93 -18.69
N LEU A 201 -9.79 -9.55 -17.61
CA LEU A 201 -8.96 -10.39 -16.75
C LEU A 201 -8.58 -11.69 -17.45
N GLU A 202 -9.50 -12.31 -18.18
CA GLU A 202 -9.21 -13.48 -19.02
C GLU A 202 -8.20 -13.14 -20.11
N GLU A 203 -8.36 -12.00 -20.79
CA GLU A 203 -7.42 -11.55 -21.82
C GLU A 203 -6.05 -11.20 -21.24
N ALA A 204 -5.99 -10.61 -20.04
CA ALA A 204 -4.74 -10.33 -19.34
C ALA A 204 -4.01 -11.62 -18.94
N LEU A 205 -4.75 -12.62 -18.46
CA LEU A 205 -4.21 -13.94 -18.12
C LEU A 205 -3.63 -14.64 -19.35
N GLN A 206 -4.35 -14.66 -20.48
CA GLN A 206 -3.87 -15.23 -21.73
C GLN A 206 -2.60 -14.52 -22.25
N ARG A 207 -2.53 -13.19 -22.15
CA ARG A 207 -1.31 -12.43 -22.48
C ARG A 207 -0.15 -12.78 -21.56
N GLU A 208 -0.40 -12.97 -20.27
CA GLU A 208 0.62 -13.38 -19.30
C GLU A 208 1.19 -14.77 -19.66
N GLU A 209 0.35 -15.73 -19.98
CA GLU A 209 0.77 -17.08 -20.42
C GLU A 209 1.56 -17.03 -21.73
N ALA A 210 1.11 -16.24 -22.70
CA ALA A 210 1.84 -16.02 -23.95
C ALA A 210 3.23 -15.40 -23.72
N LEU A 211 3.34 -14.45 -22.79
CA LEU A 211 4.63 -13.86 -22.39
C LEU A 211 5.51 -14.86 -21.65
N LYS A 212 4.98 -15.68 -20.75
CA LYS A 212 5.72 -16.77 -20.08
C LYS A 212 6.28 -17.76 -21.10
N LYS A 213 5.49 -18.16 -22.10
CA LYS A 213 5.95 -19.03 -23.19
C LYS A 213 7.08 -18.38 -23.97
N LYS A 214 6.93 -17.12 -24.38
CA LYS A 214 7.98 -16.33 -25.06
C LYS A 214 9.25 -16.24 -24.22
N LEU A 215 9.13 -15.97 -22.93
CA LEU A 215 10.27 -15.90 -22.00
C LEU A 215 10.98 -17.25 -21.88
N SER A 216 10.23 -18.35 -21.77
CA SER A 216 10.82 -19.70 -21.73
C SER A 216 11.53 -20.06 -23.04
N ASN A 217 11.00 -19.65 -24.20
CA ASN A 217 11.64 -19.85 -25.49
C ASN A 217 12.91 -19.01 -25.63
N LEU A 218 12.88 -17.76 -25.18
CA LEU A 218 14.05 -16.89 -25.14
C LEU A 218 15.13 -17.44 -24.19
N GLN A 219 14.73 -17.99 -23.05
CA GLN A 219 15.65 -18.64 -22.12
C GLN A 219 16.31 -19.87 -22.76
N LYS A 220 15.55 -20.69 -23.50
CA LYS A 220 16.09 -21.85 -24.23
C LYS A 220 17.05 -21.42 -25.35
N SER A 221 16.70 -20.38 -26.13
CA SER A 221 17.58 -19.88 -27.19
C SER A 221 18.84 -19.24 -26.60
N ALA A 222 18.73 -18.50 -25.49
CA ALA A 222 19.88 -17.95 -24.77
C ALA A 222 20.80 -19.05 -24.23
N ALA A 223 20.24 -20.11 -23.64
CA ALA A 223 21.03 -21.26 -23.18
C ALA A 223 21.73 -21.98 -24.34
N THR A 224 21.04 -22.15 -25.46
CA THR A 224 21.62 -22.75 -26.69
C THR A 224 22.75 -21.87 -27.25
N LEU A 225 22.56 -20.54 -27.25
CA LEU A 225 23.57 -19.58 -27.68
C LEU A 225 24.79 -19.59 -26.74
N LEU A 226 24.58 -19.66 -25.43
CA LEU A 226 25.70 -19.79 -24.47
C LEU A 226 26.49 -21.08 -24.73
N HIS A 227 25.80 -22.20 -24.92
CA HIS A 227 26.46 -23.47 -25.23
C HIS A 227 27.22 -23.44 -26.56
N SER A 228 26.65 -22.84 -27.61
CA SER A 228 27.36 -22.70 -28.89
C SER A 228 28.56 -21.76 -28.78
N THR A 229 28.46 -20.68 -27.99
CA THR A 229 29.62 -19.82 -27.73
C THR A 229 30.71 -20.54 -26.95
N GLU A 230 30.38 -21.38 -25.98
CA GLU A 230 31.36 -22.20 -25.24
C GLU A 230 32.08 -23.20 -26.16
N LEU A 231 31.34 -23.85 -27.07
CA LEU A 231 31.92 -24.72 -28.08
C LEU A 231 32.85 -23.94 -29.04
N LEU A 232 32.44 -22.75 -29.49
CA LEU A 232 33.26 -21.87 -30.33
C LEU A 232 34.55 -21.44 -29.61
N TRP A 233 34.48 -21.10 -28.32
CA TRP A 233 35.69 -20.80 -27.54
C TRP A 233 36.61 -22.00 -27.44
N LYS A 234 36.06 -23.20 -27.21
CA LYS A 234 36.83 -24.44 -27.15
C LYS A 234 37.54 -24.74 -28.47
N THR A 235 36.83 -24.71 -29.60
CA THR A 235 37.43 -24.96 -30.92
C THR A 235 38.47 -23.91 -31.28
N ARG A 236 38.25 -22.63 -30.90
CA ARG A 236 39.23 -21.56 -31.08
C ARG A 236 40.50 -21.82 -30.27
N CYS A 237 40.38 -22.26 -29.01
CA CYS A 237 41.54 -22.64 -28.20
C CYS A 237 42.31 -23.82 -28.80
N ASP A 238 41.61 -24.84 -29.30
CA ASP A 238 42.23 -26.00 -29.96
C ASP A 238 42.97 -25.60 -31.24
N GLU A 239 42.38 -24.72 -32.06
CA GLU A 239 42.99 -24.15 -33.25
C GLU A 239 44.28 -23.37 -32.91
N ASP A 240 44.26 -22.55 -31.86
CA ASP A 240 45.43 -21.78 -31.44
C ASP A 240 46.55 -22.70 -30.91
N VAL A 241 46.21 -23.79 -30.22
CA VAL A 241 47.18 -24.82 -29.82
C VAL A 241 47.80 -25.50 -31.04
N LEU A 242 46.99 -25.84 -32.06
CA LEU A 242 47.49 -26.43 -33.31
C LEU A 242 48.40 -25.46 -34.06
N LYS A 243 48.02 -24.18 -34.17
CA LYS A 243 48.87 -23.13 -34.75
C LYS A 243 50.21 -23.01 -34.04
N SER A 244 50.23 -23.07 -32.71
CA SER A 244 51.48 -23.07 -31.94
C SER A 244 52.33 -24.31 -32.20
N LYS A 245 51.74 -25.50 -32.33
CA LYS A 245 52.47 -26.73 -32.69
C LYS A 245 53.07 -26.66 -34.09
N ILE A 246 52.32 -26.15 -35.07
CA ILE A 246 52.80 -25.96 -36.45
C ILE A 246 54.01 -25.02 -36.45
N LYS A 247 53.90 -23.85 -35.79
CA LYS A 247 55.02 -22.91 -35.66
C LYS A 247 56.26 -23.54 -35.00
N ALA A 248 56.05 -24.39 -33.99
CA ALA A 248 57.15 -25.12 -33.34
C ALA A 248 57.82 -26.11 -34.30
N LEU A 249 57.05 -26.87 -35.08
CA LEU A 249 57.57 -27.81 -36.09
C LEU A 249 58.28 -27.07 -37.24
N GLU A 250 57.73 -25.96 -37.73
CA GLU A 250 58.38 -25.09 -38.73
C GLU A 250 59.72 -24.57 -38.21
N ALA A 251 59.78 -24.13 -36.95
CA ALA A 251 61.02 -23.69 -36.33
C ALA A 251 62.06 -24.82 -36.22
N GLN A 252 61.63 -26.03 -35.84
CA GLN A 252 62.51 -27.21 -35.80
C GLN A 252 63.05 -27.56 -37.19
N LEU A 253 62.19 -27.55 -38.22
CA LEU A 253 62.59 -27.78 -39.61
C LEU A 253 63.63 -26.75 -40.06
N GLN A 254 63.42 -25.46 -39.75
CA GLN A 254 64.36 -24.38 -40.07
C GLN A 254 65.73 -24.57 -39.42
N VAL A 255 65.77 -25.09 -38.19
CA VAL A 255 67.02 -25.45 -37.52
C VAL A 255 67.68 -26.66 -38.18
N CYS A 256 66.93 -27.69 -38.58
CA CYS A 256 67.50 -28.87 -39.24
C CYS A 256 68.11 -28.57 -40.63
N ILE A 257 67.52 -27.64 -41.37
CA ILE A 257 68.01 -27.23 -42.71
C ILE A 257 69.33 -26.44 -42.59
N LYS A 258 69.43 -25.55 -41.61
CA LYS A 258 70.66 -24.81 -41.34
C LYS A 258 71.61 -25.76 -40.62
N LYS A 259 72.75 -26.13 -41.21
CA LYS A 259 73.82 -26.83 -40.48
C LYS A 259 74.43 -25.88 -39.44
N ILE A 260 73.74 -25.64 -38.33
CA ILE A 260 74.17 -24.72 -37.28
C ILE A 260 75.33 -25.38 -36.51
N PRO A 261 76.51 -24.73 -36.40
CA PRO A 261 77.58 -25.21 -35.53
C PRO A 261 77.09 -25.41 -34.10
N GLN A 262 77.52 -26.47 -33.41
CA GLN A 262 77.04 -26.80 -32.05
C GLN A 262 77.11 -25.62 -31.07
N ASP A 263 78.10 -24.73 -31.22
CA ASP A 263 78.24 -23.54 -30.37
C ASP A 263 77.20 -22.45 -30.65
N GLY A 264 76.70 -22.35 -31.88
CA GLY A 264 75.58 -21.48 -32.22
C GLY A 264 74.28 -21.94 -31.57
N VAL A 265 74.05 -23.26 -31.55
CA VAL A 265 72.86 -23.87 -30.92
C VAL A 265 72.86 -23.61 -29.41
N LYS A 266 73.98 -23.81 -28.72
CA LYS A 266 74.10 -23.53 -27.27
C LYS A 266 73.72 -22.09 -26.92
N ARG A 267 74.17 -21.10 -27.71
CA ARG A 267 73.79 -19.68 -27.49
C ARG A 267 72.30 -19.42 -27.67
N ILE A 268 71.67 -20.08 -28.64
CA ILE A 268 70.22 -19.96 -28.87
C ILE A 268 69.45 -20.59 -27.71
N VAL A 269 69.86 -21.78 -27.24
CA VAL A 269 69.24 -22.45 -26.10
C VAL A 269 69.33 -21.59 -24.82
N LEU A 270 70.49 -20.98 -24.55
CA LEU A 270 70.63 -20.07 -23.40
C LEU A 270 69.71 -18.83 -23.50
N LYS A 271 69.54 -18.26 -24.70
CA LYS A 271 68.61 -17.14 -24.92
C LYS A 271 67.14 -17.58 -24.76
N MET A 272 66.79 -18.74 -25.30
CA MET A 272 65.46 -19.36 -25.15
C MET A 272 65.12 -19.61 -23.69
N GLU A 273 66.08 -20.13 -22.92
CA GLU A 273 65.89 -20.42 -21.50
C GLU A 273 65.69 -19.14 -20.68
N LYS A 274 66.49 -18.10 -20.95
CA LYS A 274 66.31 -16.79 -20.34
C LYS A 274 64.92 -16.21 -20.66
N GLN A 275 64.46 -16.30 -21.90
CA GLN A 275 63.11 -15.85 -22.28
C GLN A 275 62.02 -16.68 -21.61
N ARG A 276 62.20 -18.01 -21.51
CA ARG A 276 61.29 -18.92 -20.82
C ARG A 276 61.11 -18.50 -19.36
N GLU A 277 62.21 -18.25 -18.65
CA GLU A 277 62.17 -17.74 -17.27
C GLU A 277 61.49 -16.37 -17.17
N GLU A 278 61.71 -15.46 -18.12
CA GLU A 278 61.05 -14.16 -18.13
C GLU A 278 59.53 -14.28 -18.33
N TYR A 279 59.07 -15.15 -19.23
CA TYR A 279 57.65 -15.42 -19.44
C TYR A 279 57.03 -16.16 -18.26
N GLU A 280 57.74 -17.10 -17.65
CA GLU A 280 57.33 -17.81 -16.45
C GLU A 280 57.12 -16.83 -15.29
N LYS A 281 58.07 -15.92 -15.06
CA LYS A 281 57.95 -14.84 -14.07
C LYS A 281 56.76 -13.92 -14.36
N LYS A 282 56.52 -13.56 -15.61
CA LYS A 282 55.35 -12.74 -16.01
C LYS A 282 54.03 -13.49 -15.81
N ALA A 283 53.98 -14.79 -16.11
CA ALA A 283 52.81 -15.64 -15.94
C ALA A 283 52.47 -15.83 -14.45
N LEU A 284 53.46 -16.10 -13.60
CA LEU A 284 53.27 -16.17 -12.14
C LEU A 284 52.71 -14.87 -11.57
N LYS A 285 53.26 -13.71 -12.00
CA LYS A 285 52.72 -12.41 -11.62
C LYS A 285 51.27 -12.20 -12.09
N ALA A 286 50.90 -12.71 -13.27
CA ALA A 286 49.53 -12.63 -13.77
C ALA A 286 48.58 -13.53 -12.99
N ILE A 287 49.00 -14.75 -12.64
CA ILE A 287 48.23 -15.69 -11.82
C ILE A 287 47.97 -15.09 -10.43
N HIS A 288 49.00 -14.56 -9.76
CA HIS A 288 48.80 -13.93 -8.45
C HIS A 288 47.87 -12.72 -8.50
N ARG A 289 47.91 -11.90 -9.57
CA ARG A 289 46.93 -10.83 -9.74
C ARG A 289 45.50 -11.37 -9.89
N ALA A 290 45.31 -12.39 -10.72
CA ALA A 290 44.00 -13.02 -10.89
C ALA A 290 43.47 -13.70 -9.61
N GLU A 291 44.36 -14.28 -8.79
CA GLU A 291 44.02 -14.86 -7.49
C GLU A 291 43.57 -13.78 -6.49
N ASN A 292 44.27 -12.64 -6.45
CA ASN A 292 43.90 -11.51 -5.60
C ASN A 292 42.54 -10.93 -6.03
N GLU A 293 42.34 -10.69 -7.34
CA GLU A 293 41.05 -10.22 -7.88
C GLU A 293 39.91 -11.19 -7.59
N LYS A 294 40.17 -12.50 -7.68
CA LYS A 294 39.20 -13.54 -7.30
C LYS A 294 38.86 -13.47 -5.81
N ALA A 295 39.84 -13.32 -4.93
CA ALA A 295 39.63 -13.21 -3.49
C ALA A 295 38.82 -11.96 -3.13
N GLU A 296 39.11 -10.82 -3.77
CA GLU A 296 38.34 -9.58 -3.62
C GLU A 296 36.90 -9.74 -4.11
N ALA A 297 36.70 -10.37 -5.27
CA ALA A 297 35.36 -10.66 -5.80
C ALA A 297 34.55 -11.60 -4.89
N GLN A 298 35.20 -12.58 -4.27
CA GLN A 298 34.58 -13.49 -3.30
C GLN A 298 34.15 -12.75 -2.03
N SER A 299 35.05 -11.95 -1.44
CA SER A 299 34.73 -11.11 -0.28
C SER A 299 33.57 -10.16 -0.57
N ARG A 300 33.55 -9.55 -1.77
CA ARG A 300 32.44 -8.70 -2.23
C ARG A 300 31.12 -9.48 -2.34
N SER A 301 31.16 -10.71 -2.87
CA SER A 301 29.99 -11.57 -3.00
C SER A 301 29.42 -11.97 -1.64
N GLU A 302 30.27 -12.34 -0.69
CA GLU A 302 29.86 -12.68 0.69
C GLU A 302 29.25 -11.47 1.40
N TYR A 303 29.87 -10.29 1.25
CA TYR A 303 29.31 -9.03 1.76
C TYR A 303 27.90 -8.75 1.19
N LEU A 304 27.74 -8.87 -0.14
CA LEU A 304 26.45 -8.66 -0.79
C LEU A 304 25.40 -9.69 -0.37
N GLN A 305 25.82 -10.94 -0.14
CA GLN A 305 24.94 -11.99 0.37
C GLN A 305 24.46 -11.67 1.79
N GLY A 306 25.37 -11.22 2.67
CA GLY A 306 25.01 -10.76 4.01
C GLY A 306 24.04 -9.57 3.97
N ALA A 307 24.32 -8.56 3.15
CA ALA A 307 23.44 -7.41 2.97
C ALA A 307 22.06 -7.79 2.42
N LEU A 308 21.99 -8.74 1.48
CA LEU A 308 20.74 -9.29 0.96
C LEU A 308 19.93 -9.99 2.07
N GLN A 309 20.59 -10.79 2.91
CA GLN A 309 19.93 -11.48 4.02
C GLN A 309 19.41 -10.50 5.08
N THR A 310 20.17 -9.44 5.40
CA THR A 310 19.72 -8.36 6.30
C THR A 310 18.50 -7.66 5.71
N SER A 311 18.55 -7.26 4.44
CA SER A 311 17.43 -6.60 3.77
C SER A 311 16.19 -7.48 3.69
N GLN A 312 16.34 -8.80 3.46
CA GLN A 312 15.23 -9.75 3.50
C GLN A 312 14.62 -9.85 4.90
N SER A 313 15.43 -9.90 5.95
CA SER A 313 14.98 -9.96 7.34
C SER A 313 14.21 -8.69 7.74
N GLU A 314 14.71 -7.52 7.30
CA GLU A 314 14.03 -6.23 7.48
C GLU A 314 12.70 -6.17 6.71
N SER A 315 12.66 -6.64 5.46
CA SER A 315 11.42 -6.71 4.68
C SER A 315 10.37 -7.58 5.36
N GLN A 316 10.76 -8.73 5.92
CA GLN A 316 9.86 -9.60 6.68
C GLN A 316 9.40 -8.94 7.99
N HIS A 317 10.26 -8.15 8.63
CA HIS A 317 9.90 -7.39 9.81
C HIS A 317 8.83 -6.33 9.51
N TRP A 318 9.03 -5.52 8.48
CA TRP A 318 8.05 -4.53 8.04
C TRP A 318 6.73 -5.18 7.60
N GLN A 319 6.79 -6.32 6.92
CA GLN A 319 5.59 -7.06 6.54
C GLN A 319 4.75 -7.46 7.75
N ARG A 320 5.37 -8.02 8.80
CA ARG A 320 4.68 -8.38 10.05
C ARG A 320 4.04 -7.18 10.72
N LEU A 321 4.77 -6.06 10.81
CA LEU A 321 4.24 -4.83 11.40
C LEU A 321 3.03 -4.28 10.62
N CYS A 322 3.06 -4.35 9.29
CA CYS A 322 1.92 -3.98 8.46
C CYS A 322 0.70 -4.89 8.70
N GLU A 323 0.92 -6.20 8.88
CA GLU A 323 -0.13 -7.17 9.21
C GLU A 323 -0.75 -6.88 10.60
N GLU A 324 0.07 -6.62 11.61
CA GLU A 324 -0.36 -6.23 12.96
C GLU A 324 -1.19 -4.93 12.96
N LEU A 325 -0.74 -3.91 12.23
CA LEU A 325 -1.47 -2.64 12.11
C LEU A 325 -2.81 -2.82 11.39
N ARG A 326 -2.85 -3.67 10.36
CA ARG A 326 -4.09 -4.00 9.63
C ARG A 326 -5.08 -4.71 10.54
N GLU A 327 -4.61 -5.66 11.36
CA GLU A 327 -5.44 -6.35 12.35
C GLU A 327 -5.96 -5.39 13.41
N SER A 328 -5.10 -4.53 13.97
CA SER A 328 -5.48 -3.49 14.93
C SER A 328 -6.54 -2.54 14.37
N SER A 329 -6.37 -2.08 13.12
CA SER A 329 -7.38 -1.26 12.44
C SER A 329 -8.70 -1.99 12.26
N SER A 330 -8.68 -3.28 11.89
CA SER A 330 -9.89 -4.09 11.77
C SER A 330 -10.62 -4.28 13.11
N GLN A 331 -9.87 -4.44 14.21
CA GLN A 331 -10.43 -4.54 15.56
C GLN A 331 -11.03 -3.21 16.01
N MET A 332 -10.36 -2.09 15.74
CA MET A 332 -10.88 -0.76 16.05
C MET A 332 -12.17 -0.48 15.29
N LYS A 333 -12.25 -0.89 14.01
CA LYS A 333 -13.46 -0.76 13.20
C LYS A 333 -14.62 -1.55 13.81
N LYS A 334 -14.40 -2.80 14.21
CA LYS A 334 -15.44 -3.61 14.89
C LYS A 334 -15.96 -2.93 16.16
N ARG A 335 -15.06 -2.39 16.99
CA ARG A 335 -15.46 -1.64 18.20
C ARG A 335 -16.22 -0.36 17.88
N GLN A 336 -15.86 0.31 16.79
CA GLN A 336 -16.61 1.47 16.31
C GLN A 336 -18.02 1.04 15.88
N ASP A 337 -18.14 -0.03 15.10
CA ASP A 337 -19.43 -0.57 14.66
C ASP A 337 -20.30 -0.97 15.88
N GLU A 338 -19.73 -1.67 16.86
CA GLU A 338 -20.40 -2.00 18.14
C GLU A 338 -20.87 -0.75 18.90
N SER A 339 -20.04 0.29 18.98
CA SER A 339 -20.41 1.55 19.63
C SER A 339 -21.51 2.30 18.86
N THR A 340 -21.51 2.22 17.53
CA THR A 340 -22.57 2.83 16.72
C THR A 340 -23.89 2.09 16.89
N ASP A 341 -23.88 0.76 17.00
CA ASP A 341 -25.07 -0.03 17.25
C ASP A 341 -25.69 0.31 18.62
N GLN A 342 -24.86 0.46 19.66
CA GLN A 342 -25.31 0.91 20.98
C GLN A 342 -25.95 2.30 20.93
N MET A 343 -25.33 3.23 20.19
CA MET A 343 -25.87 4.58 20.01
C MET A 343 -27.23 4.55 19.29
N LEU A 344 -27.39 3.72 18.25
CA LEU A 344 -28.66 3.54 17.55
C LEU A 344 -29.74 2.92 18.44
N GLN A 345 -29.38 1.97 19.31
CA GLN A 345 -30.31 1.42 20.30
C GLN A 345 -30.80 2.50 21.27
N LEU A 346 -29.89 3.31 21.83
CA LEU A 346 -30.24 4.42 22.72
C LEU A 346 -31.10 5.47 22.02
N GLN A 347 -30.79 5.79 20.76
CA GLN A 347 -31.62 6.67 19.94
C GLN A 347 -33.05 6.09 19.80
N GLY A 348 -33.17 4.80 19.50
CA GLY A 348 -34.48 4.15 19.42
C GLY A 348 -35.24 4.14 20.76
N HIS A 349 -34.55 4.04 21.91
CA HIS A 349 -35.18 4.19 23.23
C HIS A 349 -35.67 5.61 23.47
N LEU A 350 -34.88 6.61 23.09
CA LEU A 350 -35.25 8.02 23.20
C LEU A 350 -36.48 8.33 22.34
N GLU A 351 -36.53 7.87 21.09
CA GLU A 351 -37.68 8.07 20.19
C GLU A 351 -38.97 7.46 20.77
N ARG A 352 -38.89 6.26 21.36
CA ARG A 352 -40.04 5.65 22.05
C ARG A 352 -40.48 6.45 23.27
N SER A 353 -39.52 6.93 24.09
CA SER A 353 -39.81 7.76 25.26
C SER A 353 -40.48 9.08 24.85
N VAL A 354 -40.00 9.73 23.79
CA VAL A 354 -40.59 10.95 23.24
C VAL A 354 -42.02 10.69 22.74
N GLY A 355 -42.25 9.58 22.05
CA GLY A 355 -43.60 9.20 21.62
C GLY A 355 -44.56 8.94 22.79
N GLN A 356 -44.08 8.36 23.89
CA GLN A 356 -44.86 8.19 25.12
C GLN A 356 -45.15 9.52 25.81
N GLU A 357 -44.16 10.41 25.89
CA GLU A 357 -44.33 11.75 26.45
C GLU A 357 -45.36 12.55 25.66
N GLU A 358 -45.33 12.48 24.33
CA GLU A 358 -46.32 13.15 23.47
C GLU A 358 -47.74 12.60 23.68
N MET A 359 -47.88 11.28 23.87
CA MET A 359 -49.16 10.65 24.17
C MET A 359 -49.72 11.10 25.53
N LEU A 360 -48.89 11.09 26.58
CA LEU A 360 -49.26 11.55 27.92
C LEU A 360 -49.59 13.05 27.92
N ARG A 361 -48.85 13.84 27.15
CA ARG A 361 -49.13 15.26 26.96
C ARG A 361 -50.50 15.47 26.30
N LYS A 362 -50.83 14.75 25.24
CA LYS A 362 -52.17 14.81 24.59
C LYS A 362 -53.30 14.41 25.55
N GLN A 363 -53.08 13.37 26.36
CA GLN A 363 -54.04 12.98 27.42
C GLN A 363 -54.20 14.06 28.49
N SER A 364 -53.12 14.74 28.85
CA SER A 364 -53.16 15.84 29.82
C SER A 364 -53.88 17.06 29.25
N GLU A 365 -53.66 17.38 27.97
CA GLU A 365 -54.37 18.43 27.24
C GLU A 365 -55.88 18.12 27.13
N SER A 366 -56.26 16.86 26.85
CA SER A 366 -57.69 16.47 26.80
C SER A 366 -58.37 16.54 28.17
N LEU A 367 -57.70 16.09 29.24
CA LEU A 367 -58.23 16.18 30.60
C LEU A 367 -58.36 17.63 31.07
N GLU A 368 -57.42 18.52 30.70
CA GLU A 368 -57.55 19.94 31.01
C GLU A 368 -58.71 20.57 30.24
N GLN A 369 -58.95 20.17 28.99
CA GLN A 369 -60.12 20.62 28.24
C GLN A 369 -61.43 20.17 28.88
N GLU A 370 -61.57 18.88 29.22
CA GLU A 370 -62.75 18.35 29.94
C GLU A 370 -62.96 19.08 31.28
N ARG A 371 -61.86 19.38 31.99
CA ARG A 371 -61.90 20.14 33.24
C ARG A 371 -62.45 21.55 33.02
N VAL A 372 -62.03 22.25 31.97
CA VAL A 372 -62.55 23.59 31.62
C VAL A 372 -64.04 23.52 31.24
N GLU A 373 -64.45 22.53 30.45
CA GLU A 373 -65.86 22.32 30.05
C GLU A 373 -66.76 22.04 31.26
N LEU A 374 -66.34 21.15 32.17
CA LEU A 374 -67.06 20.88 33.42
C LEU A 374 -67.13 22.12 34.32
N HIS A 375 -66.06 22.92 34.40
CA HIS A 375 -66.09 24.18 35.13
C HIS A 375 -67.11 25.17 34.54
N SER A 376 -67.21 25.26 33.20
CA SER A 376 -68.25 26.09 32.54
C SER A 376 -69.66 25.61 32.89
N CYS A 377 -69.92 24.31 32.80
CA CYS A 377 -71.22 23.72 33.12
C CYS A 377 -71.61 23.95 34.59
N ILE A 378 -70.65 23.89 35.52
CA ILE A 378 -70.89 24.22 36.93
C ILE A 378 -71.28 25.69 37.09
N SER A 379 -70.61 26.61 36.41
CA SER A 379 -70.93 28.04 36.47
C SER A 379 -72.33 28.33 35.91
N GLU A 380 -72.70 27.74 34.77
CA GLU A 380 -74.04 27.85 34.19
C GLU A 380 -75.11 27.31 35.16
N LEU A 381 -74.91 26.12 35.72
CA LEU A 381 -75.83 25.53 36.71
C LEU A 381 -75.94 26.37 37.99
N GLN A 382 -74.85 27.04 38.40
CA GLN A 382 -74.88 27.95 39.54
C GLN A 382 -75.70 29.21 39.25
N GLU A 383 -75.55 29.79 38.06
CA GLU A 383 -76.36 30.93 37.60
C GLU A 383 -77.84 30.55 37.48
N GLU A 384 -78.15 29.38 36.90
CA GLU A 384 -79.50 28.81 36.87
C GLU A 384 -80.06 28.59 38.28
N ASN A 385 -79.24 28.10 39.22
CA ASN A 385 -79.69 27.91 40.61
C ASN A 385 -79.99 29.24 41.29
N LEU A 386 -79.19 30.28 41.02
CA LEU A 386 -79.42 31.62 41.57
C LEU A 386 -80.70 32.23 40.99
N THR A 387 -80.90 32.18 39.68
CA THR A 387 -82.11 32.69 39.02
C THR A 387 -83.37 31.94 39.47
N LEU A 388 -83.30 30.62 39.67
CA LEU A 388 -84.40 29.84 40.23
C LEU A 388 -84.72 30.23 41.68
N ARG A 389 -83.70 30.53 42.50
CA ARG A 389 -83.90 31.05 43.86
C ARG A 389 -84.53 32.43 43.84
N GLU A 390 -84.10 33.30 42.94
CA GLU A 390 -84.67 34.63 42.74
C GLU A 390 -86.14 34.53 42.32
N TYR A 391 -86.48 33.65 41.36
CA TYR A 391 -87.85 33.39 40.92
C TYR A 391 -88.73 32.82 42.04
N LEU A 392 -88.21 31.87 42.82
CA LEU A 392 -88.90 31.35 44.00
C LEU A 392 -89.09 32.42 45.07
N GLN A 393 -88.11 33.30 45.28
CA GLN A 393 -88.21 34.41 46.23
C GLN A 393 -89.19 35.48 45.76
N GLU A 394 -89.33 35.70 44.45
CA GLU A 394 -90.30 36.61 43.86
C GLU A 394 -91.73 36.05 43.98
N LEU A 395 -91.91 34.75 43.67
CA LEU A 395 -93.16 34.00 43.93
C LEU A 395 -93.51 33.94 45.42
N THR A 396 -92.50 33.73 46.27
CA THR A 396 -92.69 33.68 47.71
C THR A 396 -92.96 35.08 48.23
N GLY A 397 -92.24 36.11 47.82
CA GLY A 397 -92.50 37.51 48.19
C GLY A 397 -93.91 37.95 47.82
N ASN A 398 -94.41 37.51 46.66
CA ASN A 398 -95.80 37.74 46.25
C ASN A 398 -96.82 36.93 47.09
N ASN A 399 -96.42 35.80 47.70
CA ASN A 399 -97.27 35.00 48.60
C ASN A 399 -97.01 35.24 50.09
N HIS A 400 -95.92 35.90 50.47
CA HIS A 400 -95.44 36.01 51.86
C HIS A 400 -96.13 37.16 52.61
N GLU A 401 -96.98 37.93 51.91
CA GLU A 401 -98.05 38.66 52.58
C GLU A 401 -99.08 37.71 53.25
N GLY A 402 -99.15 36.43 52.87
CA GLY A 402 -100.15 35.50 53.40
C GLY A 402 -99.71 34.54 54.52
N TRP A 403 -98.41 34.32 54.76
CA TRP A 403 -97.95 33.11 55.47
C TRP A 403 -97.13 33.35 56.75
N ASN A 404 -97.28 34.52 57.38
CA ASN A 404 -96.57 34.87 58.63
C ASN A 404 -97.26 34.38 59.93
N SER A 405 -98.00 33.27 59.95
CA SER A 405 -98.74 32.90 61.18
C SER A 405 -98.87 31.40 61.49
N SER A 406 -97.97 30.55 61.01
CA SER A 406 -97.96 29.14 61.44
C SER A 406 -96.57 28.70 61.85
N THR A 407 -96.22 29.10 63.07
CA THR A 407 -95.24 28.43 63.92
C THR A 407 -95.73 27.03 64.30
N GLU A 408 -94.78 26.15 64.61
CA GLU A 408 -94.96 24.82 65.24
C GLU A 408 -95.10 23.62 64.27
N THR A 409 -93.98 23.01 63.92
CA THR A 409 -93.86 21.53 63.89
C THR A 409 -92.44 21.15 64.25
N HIS A 410 -92.28 20.68 65.48
CA HIS A 410 -91.03 20.36 66.15
C HIS A 410 -90.87 18.84 66.17
N GLU A 411 -90.46 18.21 65.06
CA GLU A 411 -90.31 16.74 65.01
C GLU A 411 -89.19 16.22 64.08
N GLU A 412 -88.18 17.05 63.74
CA GLU A 412 -87.08 16.64 62.85
C GLU A 412 -85.88 15.97 63.54
N VAL A 413 -85.90 15.78 64.86
CA VAL A 413 -84.75 15.16 65.56
C VAL A 413 -84.73 13.62 65.41
N SER A 414 -85.82 12.99 64.95
CA SER A 414 -85.86 11.52 64.78
C SER A 414 -85.24 11.03 63.46
N VAL A 415 -85.19 11.87 62.43
CA VAL A 415 -84.62 11.48 61.12
C VAL A 415 -83.09 11.51 61.12
N LEU A 416 -82.47 12.30 62.01
CA LEU A 416 -81.01 12.41 62.06
C LEU A 416 -80.33 11.15 62.62
N ASP A 417 -80.98 10.42 63.54
CA ASP A 417 -80.42 9.16 64.06
C ASP A 417 -80.57 8.00 63.05
N GLN A 418 -81.64 8.03 62.23
CA GLN A 418 -81.84 7.03 61.18
C GLN A 418 -80.90 7.23 59.98
N LEU A 419 -80.42 8.46 59.75
CA LEU A 419 -79.34 8.72 58.79
C LEU A 419 -77.97 8.23 59.33
N LEU A 420 -77.75 8.27 60.64
CA LEU A 420 -76.47 7.90 61.25
C LEU A 420 -76.22 6.37 61.29
N ARG A 421 -77.26 5.53 61.18
CA ARG A 421 -77.14 4.06 61.20
C ARG A 421 -76.92 3.42 59.83
N THR A 422 -77.19 4.13 58.73
CA THR A 422 -77.12 3.53 57.38
C THR A 422 -75.80 3.78 56.68
N ASP A 423 -75.01 4.78 57.08
CA ASP A 423 -73.78 5.12 56.35
C ASP A 423 -72.53 4.42 56.91
N ASN A 424 -72.49 3.10 56.71
CA ASN A 424 -71.25 2.32 56.84
C ASN A 424 -70.34 2.44 55.60
N SER A 425 -70.67 3.32 54.63
CA SER A 425 -69.86 3.52 53.43
C SER A 425 -68.50 4.17 53.72
N PRO A 426 -68.37 5.28 54.50
CA PRO A 426 -67.06 5.87 54.78
C PRO A 426 -66.17 4.90 55.56
N ALA A 427 -66.74 4.13 56.50
CA ALA A 427 -65.99 3.13 57.25
C ALA A 427 -65.47 1.96 56.38
N ARG A 428 -66.17 1.61 55.28
CA ARG A 428 -65.66 0.63 54.30
C ARG A 428 -64.57 1.25 53.42
N HIS A 429 -64.77 2.47 52.93
CA HIS A 429 -63.75 3.18 52.15
C HIS A 429 -62.47 3.41 52.95
N LEU A 430 -62.57 3.76 54.23
CA LEU A 430 -61.42 3.90 55.13
C LEU A 430 -60.68 2.57 55.32
N ARG A 431 -61.40 1.45 55.48
CA ARG A 431 -60.78 0.12 55.57
C ARG A 431 -60.09 -0.29 54.26
N ASP A 432 -60.72 -0.04 53.12
CA ASP A 432 -60.13 -0.33 51.80
C ASP A 432 -58.89 0.55 51.53
N ALA A 433 -58.97 1.83 51.90
CA ALA A 433 -57.84 2.76 51.85
C ALA A 433 -56.69 2.31 52.78
N GLU A 434 -57.00 1.84 54.00
CA GLU A 434 -56.01 1.29 54.93
C GLU A 434 -55.34 0.01 54.37
N HIS A 435 -56.10 -0.88 53.75
CA HIS A 435 -55.54 -2.07 53.08
C HIS A 435 -54.63 -1.71 51.90
N ARG A 436 -55.03 -0.72 51.07
CA ARG A 436 -54.18 -0.21 49.98
C ARG A 436 -52.91 0.43 50.50
N LEU A 437 -52.98 1.21 51.59
CA LEU A 437 -51.81 1.80 52.24
C LEU A 437 -50.87 0.73 52.77
N ARG A 438 -51.38 -0.33 53.43
CA ARG A 438 -50.55 -1.46 53.89
C ARG A 438 -49.93 -2.26 52.75
N ALA A 439 -50.62 -2.39 51.62
CA ALA A 439 -50.06 -3.03 50.42
C ALA A 439 -48.92 -2.19 49.85
N LYS A 440 -49.12 -0.87 49.73
CA LYS A 440 -48.09 0.08 49.29
C LYS A 440 -46.89 0.13 50.24
N GLU A 441 -47.11 0.02 51.54
CA GLU A 441 -46.04 -0.05 52.54
C GLU A 441 -45.15 -1.30 52.34
N LYS A 442 -45.73 -2.45 51.97
CA LYS A 442 -44.97 -3.65 51.62
C LYS A 442 -44.17 -3.49 50.33
N GLU A 443 -44.78 -2.92 49.28
CA GLU A 443 -44.09 -2.61 48.02
C GLU A 443 -42.89 -1.67 48.27
N CYS A 444 -43.06 -0.66 49.13
CA CYS A 444 -41.98 0.24 49.52
C CYS A 444 -40.87 -0.49 50.28
N MET A 445 -41.20 -1.42 51.20
CA MET A 445 -40.18 -2.22 51.89
C MET A 445 -39.40 -3.15 50.95
N GLU A 446 -40.08 -3.77 49.97
CA GLU A 446 -39.44 -4.62 48.96
C GLU A 446 -38.49 -3.79 48.07
N LEU A 447 -38.96 -2.65 47.56
CA LEU A 447 -38.13 -1.72 46.78
C LEU A 447 -36.93 -1.20 47.58
N GLN A 448 -37.10 -0.97 48.88
CA GLN A 448 -36.01 -0.54 49.75
C GLN A 448 -34.98 -1.66 49.96
N ALA A 449 -35.41 -2.90 50.11
CA ALA A 449 -34.51 -4.06 50.17
C ALA A 449 -33.74 -4.27 48.85
N ASP A 450 -34.40 -4.09 47.71
CA ASP A 450 -33.76 -4.18 46.39
C ASP A 450 -32.73 -3.05 46.17
N LEU A 451 -33.02 -1.83 46.62
CA LEU A 451 -32.08 -0.71 46.60
C LEU A 451 -30.85 -1.00 47.45
N GLU A 452 -31.03 -1.52 48.68
CA GLU A 452 -29.91 -1.90 49.56
C GLU A 452 -29.07 -3.03 48.94
N ALA A 453 -29.69 -4.01 48.27
CA ALA A 453 -28.99 -5.06 47.55
C ALA A 453 -28.15 -4.50 46.38
N LEU A 454 -28.72 -3.60 45.58
CA LEU A 454 -28.02 -2.95 44.47
C LEU A 454 -26.86 -2.07 44.97
N GLU A 455 -27.04 -1.38 46.10
CA GLU A 455 -25.96 -0.61 46.74
C GLU A 455 -24.79 -1.52 47.13
N GLN A 456 -25.05 -2.69 47.72
CA GLN A 456 -24.01 -3.67 48.04
C GLN A 456 -23.27 -4.17 46.79
N GLU A 457 -23.97 -4.39 45.68
CA GLU A 457 -23.35 -4.73 44.40
C GLU A 457 -22.46 -3.59 43.88
N CYS A 458 -22.91 -2.34 43.98
CA CYS A 458 -22.14 -1.16 43.60
C CYS A 458 -20.84 -1.04 44.41
N TYR A 459 -20.89 -1.27 45.73
CA TYR A 459 -19.70 -1.35 46.57
C TYR A 459 -18.78 -2.52 46.14
N GLY A 460 -19.36 -3.66 45.74
CA GLY A 460 -18.64 -4.78 45.14
C GLY A 460 -17.91 -4.41 43.85
N TYR A 461 -18.57 -3.70 42.92
CA TYR A 461 -17.95 -3.22 41.68
C TYR A 461 -16.85 -2.20 41.97
N GLN A 462 -17.07 -1.29 42.91
CA GLN A 462 -16.08 -0.27 43.27
C GLN A 462 -14.80 -0.90 43.83
N SER A 463 -14.92 -1.90 44.71
CA SER A 463 -13.75 -2.62 45.26
C SER A 463 -12.98 -3.40 44.18
N ARG A 464 -13.66 -4.00 43.20
CA ARG A 464 -13.02 -4.68 42.06
C ARG A 464 -12.31 -3.69 41.13
N LEU A 465 -12.88 -2.51 40.91
CA LEU A 465 -12.26 -1.45 40.13
C LEU A 465 -11.02 -0.89 40.83
N THR A 466 -11.04 -0.71 42.15
CA THR A 466 -9.86 -0.27 42.91
C THR A 466 -8.76 -1.33 42.87
N GLN A 467 -9.11 -2.61 43.03
CA GLN A 467 -8.16 -3.72 42.89
C GLN A 467 -7.51 -3.74 41.49
N CYS A 468 -8.31 -3.64 40.42
CA CYS A 468 -7.79 -3.64 39.05
C CYS A 468 -6.87 -2.42 38.79
N ARG A 469 -7.20 -1.26 39.38
CA ARG A 469 -6.38 -0.05 39.32
C ARG A 469 -5.03 -0.24 40.03
N GLU A 470 -5.02 -0.87 41.19
CA GLU A 470 -3.80 -1.19 41.95
C GLU A 470 -2.93 -2.20 41.19
N GLU A 471 -3.54 -3.22 40.58
CA GLU A 471 -2.83 -4.17 39.73
C GLU A 471 -2.18 -3.47 38.54
N MET A 472 -2.89 -2.61 37.81
CA MET A 472 -2.30 -1.80 36.73
C MET A 472 -1.14 -0.92 37.21
N ASN A 473 -1.28 -0.27 38.38
CA ASN A 473 -0.21 0.54 38.95
C ASN A 473 1.02 -0.31 39.32
N SER A 474 0.81 -1.52 39.85
CA SER A 474 1.88 -2.47 40.13
C SER A 474 2.61 -2.94 38.85
N MET A 475 1.87 -3.13 37.75
CA MET A 475 2.46 -3.47 36.45
C MET A 475 3.24 -2.29 35.86
N ALA A 476 2.70 -1.08 35.94
CA ALA A 476 3.35 0.14 35.48
C ALA A 476 4.67 0.41 36.23
N THR A 477 4.71 0.21 37.55
CA THR A 477 5.93 0.35 38.35
C THR A 477 6.97 -0.73 38.03
N ARG A 478 6.55 -1.99 37.82
CA ARG A 478 7.44 -3.07 37.32
C ARG A 478 8.02 -2.73 35.95
N GLN A 479 7.22 -2.17 35.06
CA GLN A 479 7.64 -1.81 33.70
C GLN A 479 8.62 -0.62 33.70
N LYS A 480 8.40 0.38 34.56
CA LYS A 480 9.34 1.51 34.75
C LYS A 480 10.69 1.03 35.29
N LYS A 481 10.72 0.10 36.25
CA LYS A 481 11.99 -0.50 36.73
C LYS A 481 12.78 -1.20 35.62
N ARG A 482 12.12 -1.86 34.65
CA ARG A 482 12.80 -2.51 33.53
C ARG A 482 13.33 -1.53 32.48
N ARG A 483 12.67 -0.39 32.24
CA ARG A 483 13.10 0.60 31.22
C ARG A 483 14.14 1.62 31.70
N SER A 484 14.19 1.92 33.00
CA SER A 484 15.04 2.99 33.54
C SER A 484 16.56 2.73 33.46
N GLY A 485 17.00 1.49 33.22
CA GLY A 485 18.43 1.16 33.15
C GLY A 485 19.14 1.68 31.88
N CYS A 486 18.43 1.88 30.77
CA CYS A 486 19.08 2.15 29.47
C CYS A 486 18.89 3.60 28.97
N CYS A 487 17.71 4.20 29.18
CA CYS A 487 17.41 5.50 28.59
C CYS A 487 18.22 6.66 29.18
N ARG A 488 18.65 6.60 30.45
CA ARG A 488 19.44 7.68 31.06
C ARG A 488 20.80 7.82 30.39
N SER A 489 21.43 6.70 30.03
CA SER A 489 22.69 6.71 29.28
C SER A 489 22.48 7.25 27.86
N TRP A 490 21.41 6.82 27.18
CA TRP A 490 21.11 7.28 25.82
C TRP A 490 20.82 8.78 25.76
N LEU A 491 20.00 9.32 26.69
CA LEU A 491 19.74 10.75 26.78
C LEU A 491 21.03 11.54 27.08
N CYS A 492 21.88 11.04 27.97
CA CYS A 492 23.18 11.67 28.26
C CYS A 492 24.09 11.69 27.02
N MET A 493 24.13 10.60 26.25
CA MET A 493 24.89 10.51 25.01
C MET A 493 24.36 11.46 23.92
N CYS A 494 23.03 11.60 23.80
CA CYS A 494 22.42 12.56 22.89
C CYS A 494 22.78 14.00 23.26
N VAL A 495 22.70 14.35 24.55
CA VAL A 495 23.07 15.69 25.03
C VAL A 495 24.56 15.96 24.81
N LEU A 496 25.43 14.98 25.07
CA LEU A 496 26.87 15.09 24.80
C LEU A 496 27.17 15.28 23.31
N LEU A 497 26.48 14.56 22.42
CA LEU A 497 26.60 14.73 20.97
C LEU A 497 26.17 16.12 20.51
N LEU A 498 25.08 16.66 21.06
CA LEU A 498 24.63 18.03 20.76
C LEU A 498 25.65 19.08 21.21
N ILE A 499 26.23 18.91 22.41
CA ILE A 499 27.29 19.80 22.92
C ILE A 499 28.54 19.73 22.03
N LEU A 500 28.95 18.53 21.61
CA LEU A 500 30.07 18.36 20.69
C LEU A 500 29.82 19.03 19.33
N MET A 501 28.62 18.87 18.77
CA MET A 501 28.23 19.52 17.52
C MET A 501 28.23 21.05 17.66
N ALA A 502 27.73 21.59 18.77
CA ALA A 502 27.76 23.01 19.06
C ALA A 502 29.21 23.54 19.18
N MET A 503 30.09 22.79 19.85
CA MET A 503 31.52 23.12 19.95
C MET A 503 32.21 23.09 18.59
N VAL A 504 31.96 22.08 17.75
CA VAL A 504 32.51 22.01 16.40
C VAL A 504 32.04 23.19 15.56
N LEU A 505 30.75 23.55 15.64
CA LEU A 505 30.21 24.72 14.96
C LEU A 505 30.86 26.02 15.47
N ALA A 506 31.05 26.18 16.78
CA ALA A 506 31.71 27.35 17.37
C ALA A 506 33.17 27.47 16.92
N VAL A 507 33.92 26.37 16.88
CA VAL A 507 35.29 26.35 16.36
C VAL A 507 35.32 26.72 14.87
N LEU A 508 34.42 26.14 14.06
CA LEU A 508 34.28 26.53 12.65
C LEU A 508 33.99 28.03 12.50
N TRP A 509 33.20 28.59 13.42
CA TRP A 509 32.80 30.00 13.47
C TRP A 509 33.96 30.95 13.83
N PHE A 510 34.98 30.46 14.52
CA PHE A 510 36.21 31.19 14.83
C PHE A 510 37.27 31.06 13.73
N TYR A 511 37.43 29.88 13.13
CA TYR A 511 38.50 29.63 12.16
C TYR A 511 38.15 30.06 10.73
N HIS A 512 36.87 30.15 10.36
CA HIS A 512 36.45 30.49 8.99
C HIS A 512 35.56 31.75 8.95
N PRO A 513 36.12 32.96 8.76
CA PRO A 513 35.34 34.19 8.65
C PRO A 513 34.29 34.22 7.51
N PRO A 514 34.52 33.68 6.29
CA PRO A 514 33.50 33.79 5.22
C PRO A 514 32.22 32.99 5.51
N ILE A 515 32.28 32.00 6.40
CA ILE A 515 31.08 31.23 6.82
C ILE A 515 30.13 32.11 7.64
N ARG A 516 30.61 33.17 8.31
CA ARG A 516 29.76 34.09 9.07
C ARG A 516 28.77 34.84 8.19
N GLU A 517 29.21 35.28 7.01
CA GLU A 517 28.36 36.02 6.07
C GLU A 517 27.29 35.11 5.47
N GLN A 518 27.65 33.88 5.09
CA GLN A 518 26.69 32.89 4.60
C GLN A 518 25.67 32.49 5.67
N LEU A 519 26.11 32.27 6.91
CA LEU A 519 25.19 31.96 8.01
C LEU A 519 24.29 33.14 8.35
N ARG A 520 24.78 34.39 8.30
CA ARG A 520 23.91 35.57 8.51
C ARG A 520 22.79 35.62 7.50
N HIS A 521 23.09 35.38 6.22
CA HIS A 521 22.06 35.29 5.18
C HIS A 521 21.06 34.15 5.45
N LEU A 522 21.54 32.97 5.86
CA LEU A 522 20.65 31.86 6.20
C LEU A 522 19.80 32.17 7.44
N TYR A 523 20.35 32.82 8.46
CA TYR A 523 19.61 33.21 9.66
C TYR A 523 18.57 34.27 9.35
N SER A 524 18.90 35.31 8.56
CA SER A 524 17.93 36.33 8.17
C SER A 524 16.80 35.74 7.34
N GLU A 525 17.10 34.82 6.42
CA GLU A 525 16.05 34.20 5.60
C GLU A 525 15.20 33.19 6.39
N LEU A 526 15.78 32.54 7.41
CA LEU A 526 15.04 31.69 8.34
C LEU A 526 14.13 32.52 9.26
N GLU A 527 14.62 33.67 9.72
CA GLU A 527 13.89 34.63 10.55
C GLU A 527 12.71 35.24 9.78
N GLU A 528 12.94 35.72 8.56
CA GLU A 528 11.89 36.26 7.68
C GLU A 528 10.81 35.21 7.39
N ARG A 529 11.19 33.96 7.10
CA ARG A 529 10.20 32.87 6.96
C ARG A 529 9.46 32.58 8.25
N LEU A 530 10.13 32.58 9.39
CA LEU A 530 9.49 32.34 10.69
C LEU A 530 8.49 33.45 11.01
N GLU A 531 8.83 34.70 10.75
CA GLU A 531 7.92 35.85 10.88
C GLU A 531 6.72 35.71 9.94
N ASP A 532 6.93 35.35 8.67
CA ASP A 532 5.84 35.08 7.72
C ASP A 532 4.92 33.95 8.22
N TYR A 533 5.49 32.86 8.74
CA TYR A 533 4.70 31.77 9.33
C TYR A 533 3.94 32.22 10.58
N LEU A 534 4.51 33.09 11.41
CA LEU A 534 3.88 33.63 12.61
C LEU A 534 2.75 34.61 12.26
N ILE A 535 2.95 35.47 11.26
CA ILE A 535 1.94 36.40 10.75
C ILE A 535 0.82 35.63 10.05
N LEU A 536 1.15 34.59 9.28
CA LEU A 536 0.15 33.73 8.65
C LEU A 536 -0.69 33.02 9.70
N THR A 537 -0.06 32.43 10.72
CA THR A 537 -0.79 31.74 11.80
C THR A 537 -1.61 32.70 12.67
N ALA A 538 -1.15 33.93 12.90
CA ALA A 538 -1.89 34.97 13.62
C ALA A 538 -3.07 35.54 12.81
N SER A 539 -2.92 35.68 11.49
CA SER A 539 -3.98 36.20 10.61
C SER A 539 -5.03 35.14 10.26
N THR A 540 -4.66 33.86 10.19
CA THR A 540 -5.62 32.76 10.05
C THR A 540 -6.35 32.53 11.37
N ARG A 541 -7.36 33.36 11.65
CA ARG A 541 -8.66 33.16 12.37
C ARG A 541 -8.80 32.08 13.48
N ASN A 542 -7.75 31.47 13.97
CA ASN A 542 -7.75 30.49 15.05
C ASN A 542 -7.44 31.22 16.35
N ARG A 543 -8.40 32.04 16.79
CA ARG A 543 -8.46 32.55 18.17
C ARG A 543 -8.60 31.45 19.23
N PHE A 544 -8.59 30.16 18.86
CA PHE A 544 -8.83 29.05 19.78
C PHE A 544 -7.62 28.16 20.09
N CYS A 545 -6.42 28.43 19.56
CA CYS A 545 -5.28 27.55 19.82
C CYS A 545 -3.96 28.30 20.13
N PHE A 546 -3.98 29.26 21.05
CA PHE A 546 -2.75 29.58 21.79
C PHE A 546 -3.08 29.67 23.28
N ARG A 547 -2.79 28.57 23.99
CA ARG A 547 -2.65 28.56 25.44
C ARG A 547 -1.18 28.90 25.69
N PRO A 548 -0.84 30.02 26.37
CA PRO A 548 0.53 30.28 26.76
C PRO A 548 1.00 29.13 27.67
N VAL A 549 2.18 28.59 27.38
CA VAL A 549 2.92 27.69 28.27
C VAL A 549 3.58 28.53 29.36
#